data_AF-A0A2M7PWL0-F1
#
_entry.id   AF-A0A2M7PWL0-F1
#
_cell.length_a   1.000
_cell.length_b   1.000
_cell.length_c   1.000
_cell.angle_alpha   90.00
_cell.angle_beta   90.00
_cell.angle_gamma   90.00
#
_symmetry.space_group_name_H-M   'P 1'
#
loop_
_entity.id
_entity.type
_entity.pdbx_description
1 polymer ?
#
loop_
_entity_poly.entity_id
_entity_poly.type
_entity_poly.pdbx_seq_one_letter_code
_entity_poly.pdbx_strand_id
1 'polypeptide(L)'
;MPTINRSINQMPESVRGRRHYSFQFKLLVMMLLVMIVHHANSQNQELQEDTLNKKRLNTIVYTSTGLYAGTMTLLYFGWYQGTPMTSFHFFNDNENDLQLDKFAHATTAYVFTGYAYNWLRWAGL
;
A
#
# COMPACT_ATOMS: atom_id res chain seq x y z
N MET A 1 -54.01 6.07 -23.96
CA MET A 1 -53.46 6.46 -22.64
C MET A 1 -52.00 6.85 -22.84
N PRO A 2 -51.57 8.10 -22.59
CA PRO A 2 -50.18 8.49 -22.78
C PRO A 2 -49.34 8.03 -21.59
N THR A 3 -48.31 7.25 -21.88
CA THR A 3 -47.39 6.68 -20.89
C THR A 3 -46.39 7.72 -20.39
N ILE A 4 -46.07 7.59 -19.10
CA ILE A 4 -45.28 8.47 -18.25
C ILE A 4 -43.83 8.51 -18.75
N ASN A 5 -43.50 9.44 -19.65
CA ASN A 5 -42.13 9.77 -20.02
C ASN A 5 -41.86 11.26 -19.78
N ARG A 6 -42.27 11.78 -18.62
CA ARG A 6 -41.76 13.08 -18.13
C ARG A 6 -40.33 12.86 -17.66
N SER A 7 -39.44 13.11 -18.61
CA SER A 7 -38.00 13.05 -18.47
C SER A 7 -37.53 13.79 -17.22
N ILE A 8 -36.53 13.21 -16.57
CA ILE A 8 -35.86 13.62 -15.34
C ILE A 8 -35.42 15.11 -15.38
N ASN A 9 -35.37 15.70 -16.58
CA ASN A 9 -35.00 17.09 -16.85
C ASN A 9 -36.08 18.12 -16.45
N GLN A 10 -37.30 17.71 -16.11
CA GLN A 10 -38.39 18.61 -15.67
C GLN A 10 -38.51 18.75 -14.14
N MET A 11 -37.60 18.15 -13.36
CA MET A 11 -37.67 18.19 -11.90
C MET A 11 -37.00 19.46 -11.32
N PRO A 12 -37.57 20.06 -10.26
CA PRO A 12 -36.95 21.21 -9.60
C PRO A 12 -35.56 20.84 -9.04
N GLU A 13 -34.61 21.77 -9.15
CA GLU A 13 -33.20 21.57 -8.77
C GLU A 13 -33.01 21.00 -7.36
N SER A 14 -33.83 21.44 -6.40
CA SER A 14 -33.80 20.96 -5.01
C SER A 14 -34.12 19.46 -4.86
N VAL A 15 -35.02 18.94 -5.70
CA VAL A 15 -35.39 17.51 -5.73
C VAL A 15 -34.34 16.71 -6.48
N ARG A 16 -33.77 17.28 -7.55
CA ARG A 16 -32.68 16.66 -8.32
C ARG A 16 -31.45 16.47 -7.42
N GLY A 17 -31.01 17.52 -6.73
CA GLY A 17 -29.88 17.49 -5.79
C GLY A 17 -30.09 16.49 -4.65
N ARG A 18 -31.25 16.50 -3.99
CA ARG A 18 -31.59 15.53 -2.93
C ARG A 18 -31.52 14.08 -3.43
N ARG A 19 -32.01 13.82 -4.65
CA ARG A 19 -31.92 12.50 -5.27
C ARG A 19 -30.47 12.11 -5.55
N HIS A 20 -29.63 13.03 -6.06
CA HIS A 20 -28.21 12.78 -6.26
C HIS A 20 -27.49 12.46 -4.94
N TYR A 21 -27.64 13.25 -3.88
CA TYR A 21 -27.01 12.94 -2.59
C TYR A 21 -27.50 11.61 -1.99
N SER A 22 -28.78 11.28 -2.16
CA SER A 22 -29.32 9.98 -1.70
C SER A 22 -28.74 8.79 -2.48
N PHE A 23 -28.45 8.97 -3.77
CA PHE A 23 -27.80 7.95 -4.60
C PHE A 23 -26.33 7.81 -4.25
N GLN A 24 -25.61 8.93 -4.11
CA GLN A 24 -24.19 8.93 -3.72
C GLN A 24 -23.98 8.31 -2.33
N PHE A 25 -24.87 8.60 -1.37
CA PHE A 25 -24.82 7.99 -0.05
C PHE A 25 -25.05 6.47 -0.09
N LYS A 26 -26.04 6.01 -0.86
CA LYS A 26 -26.29 4.57 -1.04
C LYS A 26 -25.13 3.88 -1.75
N LEU A 27 -24.52 4.53 -2.74
CA LEU A 27 -23.34 4.03 -3.44
C LEU A 27 -22.15 3.90 -2.49
N LEU A 28 -21.90 4.91 -1.65
CA LEU A 28 -20.83 4.90 -0.65
C LEU A 28 -21.05 3.80 0.41
N VAL A 29 -22.28 3.65 0.93
CA VAL A 29 -22.62 2.58 1.86
C VAL A 29 -22.45 1.20 1.21
N MET A 30 -22.85 1.04 -0.05
CA MET A 30 -22.65 -0.22 -0.80
C MET A 30 -21.15 -0.53 -0.95
N MET A 31 -20.31 0.46 -1.29
CA MET A 31 -18.86 0.29 -1.39
C MET A 31 -18.24 -0.11 -0.05
N LEU A 32 -18.65 0.52 1.06
CA LEU A 32 -18.20 0.16 2.41
C LEU A 32 -18.61 -1.27 2.79
N LEU A 33 -19.84 -1.69 2.46
CA LEU A 33 -20.31 -3.05 2.73
C LEU A 33 -19.53 -4.11 1.93
N VAL A 34 -19.19 -3.83 0.67
CA VAL A 34 -18.34 -4.72 -0.14
C VAL A 34 -16.95 -4.87 0.46
N MET A 35 -16.34 -3.77 0.95
CA MET A 35 -15.04 -3.86 1.63
C MET A 35 -15.09 -4.70 2.90
N ILE A 36 -16.14 -4.58 3.72
CA ILE A 36 -16.30 -5.39 4.94
C ILE A 36 -16.36 -6.89 4.60
N VAL A 37 -17.09 -7.28 3.55
CA VAL A 37 -17.18 -8.69 3.12
C VAL A 37 -15.82 -9.23 2.65
N HIS A 38 -14.93 -8.40 2.11
CA HIS A 38 -13.57 -8.81 1.72
C HIS A 38 -12.61 -9.03 2.89
N HIS A 39 -12.93 -8.52 4.09
CA HIS A 39 -12.10 -8.70 5.29
C HIS A 39 -12.38 -10.02 6.03
N ALA A 40 -13.37 -10.82 5.60
CA ALA A 40 -13.75 -12.07 6.25
C ALA A 40 -12.86 -13.29 5.89
N ASN A 41 -11.69 -13.07 5.29
CA ASN A 41 -10.74 -14.15 5.03
C ASN A 41 -9.91 -14.42 6.29
N SER A 42 -10.21 -15.51 7.01
CA SER A 42 -9.36 -15.95 8.13
C SER A 42 -8.00 -16.43 7.62
N GLN A 43 -6.90 -16.00 8.24
CA GLN A 43 -5.60 -16.64 8.06
C GLN A 43 -5.68 -18.06 8.62
N ASN A 44 -5.61 -19.06 7.73
CA ASN A 44 -5.31 -20.43 8.17
C ASN A 44 -3.87 -20.41 8.71
N GLN A 45 -3.71 -20.71 10.00
CA GLN A 45 -2.40 -20.80 10.61
C GLN A 45 -1.72 -22.07 10.12
N GLU A 46 -0.96 -21.94 9.03
CA GLU A 46 -0.14 -23.01 8.49
C GLU A 46 0.93 -23.34 9.54
N LEU A 47 0.79 -24.54 10.15
CA LEU A 47 1.69 -25.08 11.16
C LEU A 47 3.11 -25.04 10.61
N GLN A 48 3.90 -24.14 11.17
CA GLN A 48 5.29 -24.02 10.82
C GLN A 48 6.08 -25.08 11.55
N GLU A 49 7.05 -25.68 10.88
CA GLU A 49 8.07 -26.49 11.55
C GLU A 49 8.81 -25.59 12.56
N ASP A 50 8.61 -25.82 13.86
CA ASP A 50 9.20 -25.04 14.99
C ASP A 50 10.73 -25.18 15.12
N THR A 51 11.39 -25.82 14.14
CA THR A 51 12.84 -26.03 14.18
C THR A 51 13.56 -25.06 13.26
N LEU A 52 14.32 -24.15 13.88
CA LEU A 52 15.16 -23.18 13.17
C LEU A 52 16.19 -23.87 12.26
N ASN A 53 16.14 -23.54 10.97
CA ASN A 53 17.14 -23.93 9.99
C ASN A 53 18.22 -22.83 9.84
N LYS A 54 19.33 -22.99 10.57
CA LYS A 54 20.45 -22.03 10.58
C LYS A 54 21.06 -21.78 9.19
N LYS A 55 21.08 -22.80 8.30
CA LYS A 55 21.61 -22.63 6.93
C LYS A 55 20.71 -21.69 6.13
N ARG A 56 19.39 -21.90 6.17
CA ARG A 56 18.40 -21.03 5.50
C ARG A 56 18.43 -19.62 6.05
N LEU A 57 18.47 -19.48 7.38
CA LEU A 57 18.59 -18.17 8.03
C LEU A 57 19.83 -17.42 7.57
N ASN A 58 21.00 -18.07 7.58
CA ASN A 58 22.24 -17.46 7.12
C ASN A 58 22.17 -17.05 5.64
N THR A 59 21.57 -17.88 4.79
CA THR A 59 21.34 -17.52 3.38
C THR A 59 20.51 -16.25 3.26
N ILE A 60 19.39 -16.14 4.01
CA ILE A 60 18.54 -14.95 4.00
C ILE A 60 19.34 -13.73 4.45
N VAL A 61 20.03 -13.82 5.59
CA VAL A 61 20.80 -12.70 6.17
C VAL A 61 21.89 -12.22 5.24
N TYR A 62 22.72 -13.12 4.70
CA TYR A 62 23.80 -12.74 3.79
C TYR A 62 23.26 -12.17 2.48
N THR A 63 22.20 -12.77 1.93
CA THR A 63 21.61 -12.30 0.67
C THR A 63 20.95 -10.94 0.84
N SER A 64 20.14 -10.75 1.89
CA SER A 64 19.47 -9.47 2.15
C SER A 64 20.47 -8.36 2.45
N THR A 65 21.52 -8.66 3.22
CA THR A 65 22.59 -7.71 3.52
C THR A 65 23.35 -7.33 2.26
N GLY A 66 23.74 -8.31 1.43
CA GLY A 66 24.43 -8.08 0.17
C GLY A 66 23.59 -7.28 -0.82
N LEU A 67 22.31 -7.61 -0.97
CA LEU A 67 21.37 -6.86 -1.79
C LEU A 67 21.20 -5.43 -1.30
N TYR A 68 21.01 -5.22 0.01
CA TYR A 68 20.88 -3.88 0.59
C TYR A 68 22.13 -3.03 0.34
N ALA A 69 23.31 -3.57 0.65
CA ALA A 69 24.58 -2.89 0.41
C ALA A 69 24.79 -2.58 -1.08
N GLY A 70 24.46 -3.54 -1.95
CA GLY A 70 24.51 -3.38 -3.40
C GLY A 70 23.59 -2.28 -3.90
N THR A 71 22.31 -2.28 -3.49
CA THR A 71 21.34 -1.25 -3.87
C THR A 71 21.75 0.12 -3.35
N MET A 72 22.20 0.24 -2.10
CA MET A 72 22.68 1.52 -1.56
C MET A 72 23.89 2.04 -2.34
N THR A 73 24.82 1.16 -2.70
CA THR A 73 25.99 1.50 -3.51
C THR A 73 25.58 1.98 -4.90
N LEU A 74 24.67 1.26 -5.56
CA LEU A 74 24.13 1.64 -6.87
C LEU A 74 23.40 2.98 -6.83
N LEU A 75 22.57 3.22 -5.82
CA LEU A 75 21.86 4.50 -5.65
C LEU A 75 22.84 5.65 -5.39
N TYR A 76 23.86 5.43 -4.57
CA TYR A 76 24.89 6.44 -4.34
C TYR A 76 25.57 6.84 -5.65
N PHE A 77 26.05 5.88 -6.43
CA PHE A 77 26.70 6.19 -7.71
C PHE A 77 25.72 6.75 -8.75
N GLY A 78 24.47 6.29 -8.76
CA GLY A 78 23.45 6.72 -9.72
C GLY A 78 22.90 8.12 -9.46
N TRP A 79 22.75 8.52 -8.19
CA TRP A 79 22.10 9.79 -7.81
C TRP A 79 23.02 10.82 -7.16
N TYR A 80 24.02 10.38 -6.40
CA TYR A 80 24.79 11.27 -5.51
C TYR A 80 26.24 11.44 -5.92
N GLN A 81 26.71 10.74 -6.95
CA GLN A 81 28.09 10.84 -7.43
C GLN A 81 28.46 12.30 -7.78
N GLY A 82 29.48 12.83 -7.12
CA GLY A 82 29.95 14.21 -7.33
C GLY A 82 29.22 15.27 -6.49
N THR A 83 28.24 14.88 -5.67
CA THR A 83 27.57 15.79 -4.74
C THR A 83 28.40 15.93 -3.45
N PRO A 84 28.73 17.15 -2.98
CA PRO A 84 29.46 17.32 -1.73
C PRO A 84 28.61 16.87 -0.54
N MET A 85 29.19 16.03 0.32
CA MET A 85 28.53 15.64 1.58
C MET A 85 28.43 16.86 2.49
N THR A 86 27.25 17.07 3.07
CA THR A 86 26.99 18.13 4.04
C THR A 86 26.87 17.55 5.44
N SER A 87 27.03 18.39 6.47
CA SER A 87 26.74 17.98 7.84
C SER A 87 25.25 17.66 8.00
N PHE A 88 24.95 16.77 8.95
CA PHE A 88 23.57 16.40 9.27
C PHE A 88 22.73 17.63 9.65
N HIS A 89 21.56 17.75 9.04
CA HIS A 89 20.57 18.81 9.31
C HIS A 89 19.16 18.26 9.07
N PHE A 90 18.18 18.83 9.76
CA PHE A 90 16.77 18.51 9.56
C PHE A 90 16.15 19.47 8.54
N PHE A 91 15.21 18.97 7.73
CA PHE A 91 14.36 19.80 6.88
C PHE A 91 12.95 19.23 6.84
N ASN A 92 11.96 20.07 6.52
CA ASN A 92 10.56 19.67 6.38
C ASN A 92 10.24 19.45 4.89
N ASP A 93 9.90 18.22 4.53
CA ASP A 93 9.58 17.80 3.15
C ASP A 93 8.08 17.52 2.94
N ASN A 94 7.23 17.91 3.89
CA ASN A 94 5.80 17.55 3.86
C ASN A 94 5.06 18.03 2.61
N GLU A 95 5.48 19.17 2.05
CA GLU A 95 4.86 19.78 0.86
C GLU A 95 5.45 19.28 -0.47
N ASN A 96 6.45 18.40 -0.43
CA ASN A 96 7.14 17.94 -1.64
C ASN A 96 6.40 16.81 -2.36
N ASP A 97 6.46 16.85 -3.70
CA ASP A 97 6.05 15.79 -4.64
C ASP A 97 4.68 15.16 -4.36
N LEU A 98 3.74 15.95 -3.83
CA LEU A 98 2.38 15.49 -3.47
C LEU A 98 2.40 14.23 -2.56
N GLN A 99 3.43 14.09 -1.72
CA GLN A 99 3.65 12.93 -0.86
C GLN A 99 3.91 11.61 -1.61
N LEU A 100 4.20 11.65 -2.91
CA LEU A 100 4.46 10.47 -3.73
C LEU A 100 5.58 9.60 -3.15
N ASP A 101 6.65 10.24 -2.69
CA ASP A 101 7.76 9.57 -1.99
C ASP A 101 7.29 8.77 -0.76
N LYS A 102 6.47 9.40 0.10
CA LYS A 102 5.93 8.78 1.32
C LYS A 102 5.07 7.55 1.00
N PHE A 103 4.23 7.64 -0.03
CA PHE A 103 3.43 6.50 -0.51
C PHE A 103 4.29 5.39 -1.12
N ALA A 104 5.31 5.75 -1.90
CA ALA A 104 6.24 4.79 -2.48
C ALA A 104 7.01 4.04 -1.39
N HIS A 105 7.51 4.74 -0.37
CA HIS A 105 8.18 4.14 0.79
C HIS A 105 7.25 3.21 1.58
N ALA A 106 6.04 3.64 1.91
CA ALA A 106 5.07 2.82 2.63
C ALA A 106 4.70 1.54 1.85
N THR A 107 4.42 1.68 0.55
CA THR A 107 4.06 0.56 -0.33
C THR A 107 5.21 -0.42 -0.45
N THR A 108 6.42 0.09 -0.70
CA THR A 108 7.62 -0.73 -0.85
C THR A 108 7.92 -1.47 0.46
N ALA A 109 7.85 -0.78 1.60
CA ALA A 109 8.03 -1.41 2.91
C ALA A 109 7.03 -2.54 3.15
N TYR A 110 5.75 -2.34 2.83
CA TYR A 110 4.71 -3.37 2.96
C TYR A 110 5.01 -4.61 2.10
N VAL A 111 5.40 -4.41 0.84
CA VAL A 111 5.71 -5.51 -0.07
C VAL A 111 6.96 -6.28 0.37
N PHE A 112 8.04 -5.56 0.69
CA PHE A 112 9.31 -6.19 1.11
C PHE A 112 9.18 -6.92 2.45
N THR A 113 8.44 -6.37 3.40
CA THR A 113 8.19 -7.04 4.70
C THR A 113 7.35 -8.30 4.52
N GLY A 114 6.40 -8.33 3.59
CA GLY A 114 5.66 -9.55 3.22
C GLY A 114 6.58 -10.65 2.66
N TYR A 115 7.55 -10.30 1.81
CA TYR A 115 8.56 -11.27 1.35
C TYR A 115 9.47 -11.74 2.48
N ALA A 116 9.98 -10.79 3.29
CA ALA A 116 10.83 -11.11 4.43
C ALA A 116 10.14 -12.05 5.42
N TYR A 117 8.85 -11.81 5.69
CA TYR A 117 8.02 -12.69 6.52
C TYR A 117 8.04 -14.14 6.00
N ASN A 118 7.75 -14.35 4.71
CA ASN A 118 7.75 -15.68 4.12
C ASN A 118 9.14 -16.34 4.11
N TRP A 119 10.21 -15.56 3.91
CA TRP A 119 11.58 -16.07 3.95
C TRP A 119 11.98 -16.50 5.36
N LEU A 120 11.67 -15.68 6.37
CA LEU A 120 11.92 -16.01 7.77
C LEU A 120 11.11 -17.25 8.18
N ARG A 121 9.84 -17.33 7.74
CA ARG A 121 9.02 -18.53 7.92
C ARG A 121 9.68 -19.78 7.34
N TRP A 122 10.20 -19.66 6.12
CA TRP A 122 10.92 -20.74 5.45
C TRP A 122 12.21 -21.17 6.20
N ALA A 123 12.82 -20.27 6.95
CA ALA A 123 13.95 -20.57 7.83
C ALA A 123 13.53 -21.14 9.20
N GLY A 124 12.24 -21.17 9.54
CA GLY A 124 11.73 -21.66 10.82
C GLY A 124 11.61 -20.57 11.91
N LEU A 125 11.31 -19.33 11.52
CA LEU A 125 11.01 -18.18 12.41
C LEU A 125 9.58 -17.67 12.25
#